data_AF-A0ABD3RYL4-F1
#
_entry.id   AF-A0ABD3RYL4-F1
#
_cell.length_a   1.000
_cell.length_b   1.000
_cell.length_c   1.000
_cell.angle_alpha   90.00
_cell.angle_beta   90.00
_cell.angle_gamma   90.00
#
_symmetry.space_group_name_H-M   'P 1'
#
loop_
_entity.id
_entity.type
_entity.pdbx_description
1 polymer ?
#
loop_
_entity_poly.entity_id
_entity_poly.type
_entity_poly.pdbx_seq_one_letter_code
_entity_poly.pdbx_strand_id
1 'polypeptide(L)'
;MVDPLTQLIARREWEEIELVLSSTPVDQIEIDNKHQITDESVLHFALRYGVPLRLVRLLALRYPLCLTMPDPTGKYACHVACKYGSDPDVLEFLVTKNSHAASVQDPEGKAPIHYVGEFYANSYVSPSSPAVKERLLEVIHILRQVAPHSFNLEDNDGCNAVEYAIANDSDMRAIKMMQRTARDDWKSIKETGKTHDEMEMVVKLSASEAQMKNVSLSKVIAARASRRQNLGLANSFIAKSA
;
A
#
# COMPACT_ATOMS: atom_id res chain seq x y z
N MET A 1 7.35 -18.27 -25.99
CA MET A 1 7.88 -17.33 -24.99
C MET A 1 6.80 -17.25 -23.93
N VAL A 2 7.13 -17.43 -22.65
CA VAL A 2 6.15 -17.18 -21.59
C VAL A 2 5.94 -15.67 -21.55
N ASP A 3 4.70 -15.20 -21.56
CA ASP A 3 4.42 -13.77 -21.53
C ASP A 3 4.92 -13.20 -20.19
N PRO A 4 5.52 -12.00 -20.18
CA PRO A 4 5.95 -11.34 -18.96
C PRO A 4 4.79 -11.15 -18.01
N LEU A 5 5.08 -11.22 -16.71
CA LEU A 5 4.08 -11.12 -15.66
C LEU A 5 3.24 -9.84 -15.78
N THR A 6 3.85 -8.72 -16.17
CA THR A 6 3.15 -7.45 -16.44
C THR A 6 2.13 -7.54 -17.57
N GLN A 7 2.35 -8.35 -18.61
CA GLN A 7 1.39 -8.53 -19.69
C GLN A 7 0.17 -9.34 -19.24
N LEU A 8 0.41 -10.44 -18.53
CA LEU A 8 -0.66 -11.26 -17.93
C LEU A 8 -1.50 -10.41 -16.97
N ILE A 9 -0.86 -9.57 -16.15
CA ILE A 9 -1.53 -8.65 -15.22
C ILE A 9 -2.41 -7.65 -15.97
N ALA A 10 -1.87 -7.03 -17.04
CA ALA A 10 -2.60 -6.04 -17.82
C ALA A 10 -3.84 -6.63 -18.50
N ARG A 11 -3.77 -7.91 -18.92
CA ARG A 11 -4.90 -8.68 -19.47
C ARG A 11 -5.80 -9.30 -18.41
N ARG A 12 -5.42 -9.22 -17.12
CA ARG A 12 -6.14 -9.79 -15.97
C ARG A 12 -6.27 -11.32 -16.04
N GLU A 13 -5.25 -11.99 -16.57
CA GLU A 13 -5.17 -13.46 -16.70
C GLU A 13 -4.78 -14.11 -15.36
N TRP A 14 -5.63 -13.95 -14.34
CA TRP A 14 -5.33 -14.28 -12.94
C TRP A 14 -4.98 -15.75 -12.71
N GLU A 15 -5.62 -16.65 -13.44
CA GLU A 15 -5.39 -18.10 -13.34
C GLU A 15 -4.00 -18.48 -13.88
N GLU A 16 -3.59 -17.89 -14.99
CA GLU A 16 -2.24 -18.09 -15.55
C GLU A 16 -1.17 -17.50 -14.64
N ILE A 17 -1.42 -16.31 -14.07
CA ILE A 17 -0.53 -15.71 -13.07
C ILE A 17 -0.38 -16.63 -11.86
N GLU A 18 -1.47 -17.22 -11.36
CA GLU A 18 -1.42 -18.16 -10.24
C GLU A 18 -0.57 -19.39 -10.59
N LEU A 19 -0.76 -19.94 -11.79
CA LEU A 19 0.03 -21.07 -12.29
C LEU A 19 1.52 -20.72 -12.37
N VAL A 20 1.88 -19.60 -13.01
CA VAL A 20 3.27 -19.15 -13.18
C VAL A 20 3.92 -18.93 -11.82
N LEU A 21 3.27 -18.19 -10.92
CA LEU A 21 3.84 -17.87 -9.60
C LEU A 21 3.98 -19.10 -8.69
N SER A 22 3.13 -20.12 -8.87
CA SER A 22 3.13 -21.35 -8.05
C SER A 22 4.09 -22.42 -8.57
N SER A 23 4.32 -22.47 -9.88
CA SER A 23 5.10 -23.54 -10.52
C SER A 23 6.50 -23.13 -10.98
N THR A 24 6.75 -21.83 -11.16
CA THR A 24 7.98 -21.32 -11.77
C THR A 24 8.92 -20.71 -10.72
N PRO A 25 10.22 -21.08 -10.71
CA PRO A 25 11.25 -20.40 -9.91
C PRO A 25 11.33 -18.90 -10.20
N VAL A 26 11.59 -18.05 -9.19
CA VAL A 26 11.52 -16.57 -9.34
C VAL A 26 12.50 -16.07 -10.40
N ASP A 27 13.69 -16.66 -10.45
CA ASP A 27 14.76 -16.35 -11.39
C ASP A 27 14.40 -16.64 -12.86
N GLN A 28 13.33 -17.41 -13.10
CA GLN A 28 12.82 -17.75 -14.42
C GLN A 28 11.55 -16.99 -14.79
N ILE A 29 11.00 -16.19 -13.87
CA ILE A 29 9.81 -15.38 -14.14
C ILE A 29 10.26 -14.03 -14.68
N GLU A 30 9.97 -13.78 -15.96
CA GLU A 30 10.15 -12.46 -16.55
C GLU A 30 9.04 -11.51 -16.06
N ILE A 31 9.41 -10.46 -15.33
CA ILE A 31 8.44 -9.48 -14.81
C ILE A 31 8.03 -8.50 -15.92
N ASP A 32 9.01 -7.88 -16.56
CA ASP A 32 8.81 -6.81 -17.55
C ASP A 32 9.97 -6.74 -18.54
N ASN A 33 9.64 -6.79 -19.83
CA ASN A 33 10.59 -6.70 -20.94
C ASN A 33 11.30 -5.35 -21.01
N LYS A 34 10.67 -4.30 -20.49
CA LYS A 34 11.22 -2.95 -20.49
C LYS A 34 12.03 -2.64 -19.23
N HIS A 35 12.07 -3.56 -18.27
CA HIS A 35 12.74 -3.41 -16.97
C HIS A 35 12.33 -2.14 -16.20
N GLN A 36 11.11 -1.63 -16.44
CA GLN A 36 10.54 -0.50 -15.70
C GLN A 36 9.83 -0.99 -14.44
N ILE A 37 9.25 -2.19 -14.50
CA ILE A 37 8.68 -2.88 -13.35
C ILE A 37 9.67 -3.92 -12.83
N THR A 38 9.93 -3.84 -11.53
CA THR A 38 10.89 -4.67 -10.80
C THR A 38 10.18 -5.64 -9.86
N ASP A 39 10.93 -6.53 -9.21
CA ASP A 39 10.45 -7.34 -8.09
C ASP A 39 9.85 -6.50 -6.95
N GLU A 40 10.44 -5.34 -6.67
CA GLU A 40 9.96 -4.39 -5.66
C GLU A 40 8.65 -3.68 -6.08
N SER A 41 8.37 -3.55 -7.38
CA SER A 41 7.24 -2.76 -7.88
C SER A 41 6.15 -3.57 -8.60
N VAL A 42 6.33 -4.87 -8.82
CA VAL A 42 5.34 -5.72 -9.52
C VAL A 42 3.97 -5.76 -8.85
N LEU A 43 3.93 -5.76 -7.50
CA LEU A 43 2.66 -5.67 -6.77
C LEU A 43 1.98 -4.32 -6.96
N HIS A 44 2.75 -3.23 -6.97
CA HIS A 44 2.22 -1.89 -7.24
C HIS A 44 1.57 -1.85 -8.61
N PHE A 45 2.21 -2.44 -9.63
CA PHE A 45 1.63 -2.56 -10.97
C PHE A 45 0.33 -3.38 -10.94
N ALA A 46 0.32 -4.55 -10.29
CA ALA A 46 -0.85 -5.42 -10.19
C ALA A 46 -2.06 -4.74 -9.53
N LEU A 47 -1.83 -3.93 -8.49
CA LEU A 47 -2.89 -3.18 -7.80
C LEU A 47 -3.64 -2.20 -8.71
N ARG A 48 -2.98 -1.65 -9.74
CA ARG A 48 -3.62 -0.77 -10.74
C ARG A 48 -4.68 -1.50 -11.58
N TYR A 49 -4.60 -2.83 -11.66
CA TYR A 49 -5.50 -3.67 -12.44
C TYR A 49 -6.52 -4.43 -11.58
N GLY A 50 -6.60 -4.15 -10.28
CA GLY A 50 -7.56 -4.81 -9.38
C GLY A 50 -7.22 -6.27 -9.10
N VAL A 51 -5.93 -6.58 -8.93
CA VAL A 51 -5.46 -7.94 -8.59
C VAL A 51 -6.18 -8.49 -7.35
N PRO A 52 -6.69 -9.74 -7.37
CA PRO A 52 -7.39 -10.32 -6.24
C PRO A 52 -6.45 -10.66 -5.08
N LEU A 53 -6.98 -10.67 -3.84
CA LEU A 53 -6.23 -10.92 -2.61
C LEU A 53 -5.34 -12.18 -2.67
N ARG A 54 -5.82 -13.27 -3.28
CA ARG A 54 -5.03 -14.51 -3.41
C ARG A 54 -3.69 -14.25 -4.10
N LEU A 55 -3.73 -13.46 -5.17
CA LEU A 55 -2.55 -13.14 -5.98
C LEU A 55 -1.71 -12.05 -5.33
N VAL A 56 -2.31 -11.12 -4.59
CA VAL A 56 -1.56 -10.18 -3.72
C VAL A 56 -0.71 -10.95 -2.72
N ARG A 57 -1.29 -11.95 -2.04
CA ARG A 57 -0.56 -12.82 -1.09
C ARG A 57 0.55 -13.60 -1.78
N LEU A 58 0.29 -14.12 -2.97
CA LEU A 58 1.27 -14.89 -3.73
C LEU A 58 2.42 -14.01 -4.22
N LEU A 59 2.14 -12.84 -4.81
CA LEU A 59 3.14 -11.85 -5.20
C LEU A 59 3.99 -11.41 -4.00
N ALA A 60 3.36 -11.10 -2.87
CA ALA A 60 4.07 -10.73 -1.64
C ALA A 60 4.93 -11.88 -1.08
N LEU A 61 4.55 -13.14 -1.31
CA LEU A 61 5.35 -14.30 -0.92
C LEU A 61 6.57 -14.46 -1.82
N ARG A 62 6.42 -14.27 -3.14
CA ARG A 62 7.48 -14.44 -4.13
C ARG A 62 8.44 -13.25 -4.17
N TYR A 63 7.92 -12.04 -3.95
CA TYR A 63 8.63 -10.76 -4.05
C TYR A 63 8.44 -9.92 -2.77
N PRO A 64 8.98 -10.33 -1.62
CA PRO A 64 8.60 -9.75 -0.32
C PRO A 64 8.99 -8.27 -0.14
N LEU A 65 9.96 -7.75 -0.90
CA LEU A 65 10.34 -6.34 -0.84
C LEU A 65 9.26 -5.41 -1.39
N CYS A 66 8.32 -5.89 -2.21
CA CYS A 66 7.23 -5.06 -2.71
C CYS A 66 6.26 -4.55 -1.62
N LEU A 67 6.35 -5.10 -0.41
CA LEU A 67 5.57 -4.65 0.75
C LEU A 67 6.22 -3.47 1.49
N THR A 68 7.51 -3.23 1.30
CA THR A 68 8.31 -2.28 2.10
C THR A 68 9.20 -1.37 1.29
N MET A 69 9.22 -1.52 -0.03
CA MET A 69 9.85 -0.60 -0.96
C MET A 69 8.76 0.19 -1.70
N PRO A 70 8.94 1.50 -1.89
CA PRO A 70 8.05 2.27 -2.75
C PRO A 70 8.28 1.92 -4.22
N ASP A 71 7.28 2.15 -5.07
CA ASP A 71 7.44 2.14 -6.51
C ASP A 71 8.32 3.33 -6.99
N PRO A 72 8.69 3.41 -8.29
CA PRO A 72 9.51 4.51 -8.81
C PRO A 72 8.92 5.92 -8.63
N THR A 73 7.63 6.03 -8.29
CA THR A 73 6.97 7.30 -7.98
C THR A 73 6.93 7.62 -6.48
N GLY A 74 7.61 6.81 -5.66
CA GLY A 74 7.69 6.97 -4.22
C GLY A 74 6.47 6.46 -3.45
N LYS A 75 5.55 5.74 -4.12
CA LYS A 75 4.30 5.25 -3.52
C LYS A 75 4.45 3.81 -3.07
N TYR A 76 4.06 3.51 -1.83
CA TYR A 76 3.96 2.14 -1.34
C TYR A 76 2.69 1.44 -1.82
N ALA A 77 2.63 0.11 -1.71
CA ALA A 77 1.50 -0.70 -2.16
C ALA A 77 0.16 -0.21 -1.60
N CYS A 78 0.10 0.23 -0.35
CA CYS A 78 -1.13 0.79 0.25
C CYS A 78 -1.57 2.10 -0.41
N HIS A 79 -0.66 2.97 -0.85
CA HIS A 79 -1.02 4.19 -1.61
C HIS A 79 -1.70 3.82 -2.93
N VAL A 80 -1.11 2.87 -3.65
CA VAL A 80 -1.64 2.41 -4.94
C VAL A 80 -2.98 1.69 -4.74
N ALA A 81 -3.11 0.84 -3.72
CA ALA A 81 -4.36 0.18 -3.38
C ALA A 81 -5.48 1.20 -3.09
N CYS A 82 -5.20 2.25 -2.33
CA CYS A 82 -6.16 3.32 -2.07
C CYS A 82 -6.51 4.11 -3.34
N LYS A 83 -5.52 4.45 -4.17
CA LYS A 83 -5.73 5.23 -5.40
C LYS A 83 -6.61 4.50 -6.42
N TYR A 84 -6.43 3.19 -6.57
CA TYR A 84 -7.12 2.38 -7.57
C TYR A 84 -8.30 1.57 -7.00
N GLY A 85 -8.76 1.91 -5.80
CA GLY A 85 -9.96 1.33 -5.20
C GLY A 85 -9.89 -0.17 -4.95
N SER A 86 -8.73 -0.69 -4.54
CA SER A 86 -8.61 -2.11 -4.17
C SER A 86 -9.62 -2.51 -3.11
N ASP A 87 -10.02 -3.79 -3.13
CA ASP A 87 -10.92 -4.37 -2.13
C ASP A 87 -10.38 -4.15 -0.69
N PRO A 88 -11.23 -3.86 0.32
CA PRO A 88 -10.81 -3.67 1.70
C PRO A 88 -9.92 -4.79 2.24
N ASP A 89 -10.18 -6.06 1.88
CA ASP A 89 -9.36 -7.20 2.33
C ASP A 89 -7.91 -7.12 1.79
N VAL A 90 -7.73 -6.57 0.59
CA VAL A 90 -6.41 -6.31 0.01
C VAL A 90 -5.68 -5.26 0.82
N LEU A 91 -6.35 -4.15 1.15
CA LEU A 91 -5.74 -3.10 1.95
C LEU A 91 -5.41 -3.60 3.36
N GLU A 92 -6.32 -4.33 4.00
CA GLU A 92 -6.10 -4.92 5.33
C GLU A 92 -4.86 -5.82 5.35
N PHE A 93 -4.71 -6.68 4.34
CA PHE A 93 -3.50 -7.49 4.21
C PHE A 93 -2.24 -6.64 4.09
N LEU A 94 -2.24 -5.61 3.25
CA LEU A 94 -1.08 -4.75 3.03
C LEU A 94 -0.66 -4.03 4.32
N VAL A 95 -1.60 -3.40 5.04
CA VAL A 95 -1.29 -2.70 6.29
C VAL A 95 -0.94 -3.65 7.43
N THR A 96 -1.44 -4.89 7.41
CA THR A 96 -0.99 -5.93 8.35
C THR A 96 0.46 -6.33 8.12
N LYS A 97 0.93 -6.32 6.87
CA LYS A 97 2.32 -6.63 6.52
C LYS A 97 3.26 -5.46 6.71
N ASN A 98 2.78 -4.23 6.53
CA ASN A 98 3.54 -3.02 6.74
C ASN A 98 2.61 -1.87 7.17
N SER A 99 2.35 -1.79 8.47
CA SER A 99 1.48 -0.74 9.03
C SER A 99 2.13 0.64 8.95
N HIS A 100 3.46 0.72 8.97
CA HIS A 100 4.20 1.99 8.91
C HIS A 100 3.93 2.74 7.60
N ALA A 101 3.80 2.03 6.48
CA ALA A 101 3.50 2.64 5.18
C ALA A 101 2.15 3.37 5.14
N ALA A 102 1.23 3.09 6.07
CA ALA A 102 -0.06 3.79 6.17
C ALA A 102 0.07 5.26 6.65
N SER A 103 1.19 5.62 7.28
CA SER A 103 1.46 6.98 7.76
C SER A 103 2.56 7.71 6.99
N VAL A 104 3.23 7.04 6.06
CA VAL A 104 4.30 7.64 5.26
C VAL A 104 3.69 8.49 4.15
N GLN A 105 4.21 9.69 3.96
CA GLN A 105 3.88 10.55 2.82
C GLN A 105 4.80 10.20 1.64
N ASP A 106 4.22 10.12 0.45
CA ASP A 106 4.98 10.01 -0.81
C ASP A 106 5.66 11.36 -1.18
N PRO A 107 6.37 11.47 -2.32
CA PRO A 107 7.02 12.72 -2.73
C PRO A 107 6.08 13.92 -2.92
N GLU A 108 4.78 13.69 -3.10
CA GLU A 108 3.75 14.74 -3.19
C GLU A 108 3.27 15.19 -1.79
N GLY A 109 3.81 14.60 -0.72
CA GLY A 109 3.32 14.82 0.64
C GLY A 109 2.05 14.00 0.93
N LYS A 110 1.63 13.09 0.05
CA LYS A 110 0.36 12.37 0.23
C LYS A 110 0.57 11.03 0.93
N ALA A 111 -0.06 10.88 2.10
CA ALA A 111 -0.28 9.58 2.74
C ALA A 111 -1.45 8.82 2.07
N PRO A 112 -1.62 7.49 2.26
CA PRO A 112 -2.66 6.71 1.59
C PRO A 112 -4.09 7.24 1.77
N ILE A 113 -4.40 7.85 2.92
CA ILE A 113 -5.73 8.40 3.20
C ILE A 113 -6.09 9.59 2.28
N HIS A 114 -5.11 10.35 1.76
CA HIS A 114 -5.34 11.39 0.75
C HIS A 114 -5.89 10.78 -0.53
N TYR A 115 -5.27 9.70 -1.00
CA TYR A 115 -5.72 8.96 -2.18
C TYR A 115 -7.12 8.35 -1.99
N VAL A 116 -7.48 8.00 -0.75
CA VAL A 116 -8.85 7.55 -0.43
C VAL A 116 -9.86 8.67 -0.67
N GLY A 117 -9.60 9.87 -0.13
CA GLY A 117 -10.47 11.03 -0.30
C GLY A 117 -10.58 11.49 -1.76
N GLU A 118 -9.48 11.40 -2.51
CA GLU A 118 -9.39 11.94 -3.87
C GLU A 118 -9.89 10.96 -4.95
N PHE A 119 -9.53 9.66 -4.88
CA PHE A 119 -9.71 8.75 -6.02
C PHE A 119 -10.54 7.50 -5.75
N TYR A 120 -10.61 7.00 -4.50
CA TYR A 120 -11.05 5.63 -4.23
C TYR A 120 -12.42 5.28 -4.82
N ALA A 121 -13.47 6.07 -4.53
CA ALA A 121 -14.81 5.80 -5.06
C ALA A 121 -14.86 5.98 -6.59
N ASN A 122 -14.13 6.96 -7.12
CA ASN A 122 -14.08 7.31 -8.54
C ASN A 122 -13.34 6.27 -9.40
N SER A 123 -12.62 5.33 -8.78
CA SER A 123 -12.04 4.18 -9.48
C SER A 123 -13.06 3.13 -9.92
N TYR A 124 -14.30 3.20 -9.40
CA TYR A 124 -15.39 2.28 -9.73
C TYR A 124 -16.31 2.85 -10.81
N VAL A 125 -16.93 1.98 -11.61
CA VAL A 125 -17.89 2.37 -12.66
C VAL A 125 -19.13 3.07 -12.08
N SER A 126 -19.54 2.70 -10.86
CA SER A 126 -20.66 3.32 -10.15
C SER A 126 -20.20 3.79 -8.75
N PRO A 127 -19.55 4.96 -8.66
CA PRO A 127 -18.97 5.47 -7.40
C PRO A 127 -20.02 5.63 -6.29
N SER A 128 -21.25 5.98 -6.66
CA SER A 128 -22.35 6.22 -5.71
C SER A 128 -23.11 4.94 -5.30
N SER A 129 -22.71 3.77 -5.80
CA SER A 129 -23.39 2.51 -5.43
C SER A 129 -23.23 2.20 -3.94
N PRO A 130 -24.26 1.60 -3.28
CA PRO A 130 -24.17 1.25 -1.87
C PRO A 130 -22.96 0.38 -1.53
N ALA A 131 -22.61 -0.57 -2.41
CA ALA A 131 -21.45 -1.43 -2.22
C ALA A 131 -20.12 -0.66 -2.19
N VAL A 132 -19.93 0.33 -3.08
CA VAL A 132 -18.71 1.16 -3.10
C VAL A 132 -18.64 2.05 -1.87
N LYS A 133 -19.76 2.61 -1.43
CA LYS A 133 -19.84 3.42 -0.21
C LYS A 133 -19.44 2.62 1.03
N GLU A 134 -19.93 1.39 1.18
CA GLU A 134 -19.55 0.55 2.32
C GLU A 134 -18.06 0.16 2.26
N ARG A 135 -17.53 -0.18 1.07
CA ARG A 135 -16.08 -0.45 0.89
C ARG A 135 -15.22 0.77 1.23
N LEU A 136 -15.63 1.96 0.81
CA LEU A 136 -14.96 3.22 1.14
C LEU A 136 -14.91 3.43 2.67
N LEU A 137 -16.03 3.21 3.37
CA LEU A 137 -16.09 3.34 4.82
C LEU A 137 -15.19 2.31 5.51
N GLU A 138 -15.12 1.09 5.00
CA GLU A 138 -14.26 0.03 5.52
C GLU A 138 -12.77 0.36 5.34
N VAL A 139 -12.38 0.87 4.17
CA VAL A 139 -11.00 1.34 3.93
C VAL A 139 -10.60 2.48 4.86
N ILE A 140 -11.50 3.44 5.07
CA ILE A 140 -11.29 4.53 6.05
C ILE A 140 -11.16 3.95 7.47
N HIS A 141 -11.96 2.93 7.81
CA HIS A 141 -11.87 2.24 9.09
C HIS A 141 -10.50 1.59 9.29
N ILE A 142 -10.03 0.81 8.31
CA ILE A 142 -8.73 0.14 8.35
C ILE A 142 -7.61 1.15 8.60
N LEU A 143 -7.57 2.24 7.82
CA LEU A 143 -6.53 3.27 7.95
C LEU A 143 -6.62 4.01 9.29
N ARG A 144 -7.82 4.27 9.79
CA ARG A 144 -8.03 4.85 11.13
C ARG A 144 -7.40 3.99 12.24
N GLN A 145 -7.50 2.66 12.14
CA GLN A 145 -6.96 1.77 13.18
C GLN A 145 -5.43 1.76 13.20
N VAL A 146 -4.80 1.83 12.03
CA VAL A 146 -3.33 1.69 11.92
C VAL A 146 -2.59 3.03 11.90
N ALA A 147 -3.24 4.11 11.44
CA ALA A 147 -2.62 5.40 11.17
C ALA A 147 -3.58 6.59 11.40
N PRO A 148 -4.18 6.76 12.59
CA PRO A 148 -5.15 7.83 12.85
C PRO A 148 -4.57 9.23 12.63
N HIS A 149 -3.29 9.46 12.98
CA HIS A 149 -2.59 10.72 12.76
C HIS A 149 -2.51 11.13 11.28
N SER A 150 -2.54 10.17 10.35
CA SER A 150 -2.40 10.45 8.92
C SER A 150 -3.55 11.29 8.35
N PHE A 151 -4.69 11.34 9.05
CA PHE A 151 -5.86 12.14 8.66
C PHE A 151 -5.63 13.64 8.85
N ASN A 152 -4.64 14.03 9.66
CA ASN A 152 -4.25 15.41 9.93
C ASN A 152 -2.99 15.84 9.18
N LEU A 153 -2.37 14.95 8.39
CA LEU A 153 -1.22 15.32 7.58
C LEU A 153 -1.68 16.23 6.44
N GLU A 154 -0.93 17.29 6.20
CA GLU A 154 -1.03 18.11 5.00
C GLU A 154 -0.01 17.65 3.98
N ASP A 155 -0.42 17.58 2.72
CA ASP A 155 0.47 17.35 1.59
C ASP A 155 1.25 18.62 1.20
N ASN A 156 1.99 18.56 0.09
CA ASN A 156 2.80 19.69 -0.37
C ASN A 156 1.96 20.91 -0.80
N ASP A 157 0.66 20.71 -1.06
CA ASP A 157 -0.30 21.77 -1.41
C ASP A 157 -1.03 22.32 -0.16
N GLY A 158 -0.67 21.84 1.04
CA GLY A 158 -1.32 22.22 2.29
C GLY A 158 -2.70 21.58 2.47
N CYS A 159 -3.01 20.53 1.69
CA CYS A 159 -4.31 19.86 1.72
C CYS A 159 -4.24 18.57 2.53
N ASN A 160 -5.20 18.39 3.45
CA ASN A 160 -5.40 17.11 4.14
C ASN A 160 -6.44 16.23 3.42
N ALA A 161 -6.53 14.98 3.85
CA ALA A 161 -7.43 14.01 3.21
C ALA A 161 -8.93 14.36 3.31
N VAL A 162 -9.36 15.12 4.31
CA VAL A 162 -10.76 15.57 4.44
C VAL A 162 -11.09 16.58 3.35
N GLU A 163 -10.17 17.51 3.07
CA GLU A 163 -10.34 18.51 2.02
C GLU A 163 -10.45 17.87 0.64
N TYR A 164 -9.61 16.87 0.34
CA TYR A 164 -9.76 16.06 -0.86
C TYR A 164 -11.12 15.35 -0.94
N ALA A 165 -11.58 14.75 0.16
CA ALA A 165 -12.88 14.08 0.20
C ALA A 165 -14.05 15.05 -0.06
N ILE A 166 -13.96 16.28 0.46
CA ILE A 166 -14.97 17.33 0.21
C ILE A 166 -14.89 17.82 -1.24
N ALA A 167 -13.68 18.11 -1.73
CA ALA A 167 -13.46 18.63 -3.08
C ALA A 167 -13.93 17.65 -4.18
N ASN A 168 -13.91 16.35 -3.90
CA ASN A 168 -14.33 15.29 -4.82
C ASN A 168 -15.75 14.75 -4.54
N ASP A 169 -16.56 15.48 -3.77
CA ASP A 169 -17.95 15.11 -3.42
C ASP A 169 -18.09 13.67 -2.89
N SER A 170 -17.17 13.28 -2.02
CA SER A 170 -17.16 11.96 -1.39
C SER A 170 -18.38 11.77 -0.48
N ASP A 171 -18.70 10.52 -0.16
CA ASP A 171 -19.88 10.21 0.64
C ASP A 171 -19.87 10.94 2.00
N MET A 172 -20.99 11.53 2.37
CA MET A 172 -21.11 12.31 3.61
C MET A 172 -20.77 11.50 4.87
N ARG A 173 -21.01 10.18 4.89
CA ARG A 173 -20.59 9.33 6.01
C ARG A 173 -19.07 9.18 6.04
N ALA A 174 -18.43 9.05 4.88
CA ALA A 174 -16.98 8.99 4.76
C ALA A 174 -16.34 10.29 5.25
N ILE A 175 -16.80 11.45 4.77
CA ILE A 175 -16.32 12.77 5.22
C ILE A 175 -16.46 12.92 6.73
N LYS A 176 -17.64 12.58 7.29
CA LYS A 176 -17.86 12.65 8.75
C LYS A 176 -16.96 11.70 9.53
N MET A 177 -16.65 10.52 8.98
CA MET A 177 -15.74 9.56 9.62
C MET A 177 -14.31 10.08 9.63
N MET A 178 -13.84 10.67 8.52
CA MET A 178 -12.51 11.28 8.44
C MET A 178 -12.41 12.49 9.38
N GLN A 179 -13.40 13.39 9.39
CA GLN A 179 -13.46 14.55 10.29
C GLN A 179 -13.42 14.16 11.78
N ARG A 180 -14.17 13.11 12.17
CA ARG A 180 -14.15 12.61 13.55
C ARG A 180 -12.78 12.06 13.90
N THR A 181 -12.15 11.31 13.00
CA THR A 181 -10.81 10.73 13.22
C THR A 181 -9.78 11.84 13.42
N ALA A 182 -9.73 12.82 12.51
CA ALA A 182 -8.88 13.99 12.60
C ALA A 182 -9.07 14.76 13.93
N ARG A 183 -10.32 15.03 14.30
CA ARG A 183 -10.66 15.73 15.55
C ARG A 183 -10.27 14.93 16.80
N ASP A 184 -10.57 13.64 16.84
CA ASP A 184 -10.30 12.79 17.99
C ASP A 184 -8.78 12.66 18.20
N ASP A 185 -8.01 12.61 17.11
CA ASP A 185 -6.56 12.65 17.14
C ASP A 185 -6.01 13.96 17.74
N TRP A 186 -6.46 15.12 17.23
CA TRP A 186 -6.08 16.42 17.81
C TRP A 186 -6.41 16.53 19.29
N LYS A 187 -7.56 16.01 19.71
CA LYS A 187 -7.94 15.98 21.13
C LYS A 187 -6.96 15.15 21.96
N SER A 188 -6.60 13.96 21.48
CA SER A 188 -5.63 13.09 22.16
C SER A 188 -4.27 13.76 22.32
N ILE A 189 -3.79 14.49 21.30
CA ILE A 189 -2.53 15.22 21.42
C ILE A 189 -2.68 16.41 22.38
N LYS A 190 -3.80 17.14 22.34
CA LYS A 190 -4.05 18.29 23.23
C LYS A 190 -4.10 17.89 24.71
N GLU A 191 -4.62 16.71 25.02
CA GLU A 191 -4.65 16.17 26.39
C GLU A 191 -3.23 15.95 26.97
N THR A 192 -2.20 15.92 26.12
CA THR A 192 -0.78 15.90 26.56
C THR A 192 -0.24 17.27 26.97
N GLY A 193 -1.06 18.32 26.94
CA GLY A 193 -0.69 19.67 27.36
C GLY A 193 0.04 20.50 26.30
N LYS A 194 0.13 20.01 25.06
CA LYS A 194 0.82 20.67 23.95
C LYS A 194 0.03 21.85 23.37
N THR A 195 0.75 22.90 22.99
CA THR A 195 0.25 24.02 22.20
C THR A 195 -0.09 23.59 20.76
N HIS A 196 -0.81 24.42 20.01
CA HIS A 196 -1.19 24.09 18.63
C HIS A 196 0.01 23.76 17.74
N ASP A 197 1.05 24.60 17.77
CA ASP A 197 2.27 24.42 16.97
C ASP A 197 3.02 23.14 17.35
N GLU A 198 3.08 22.81 18.64
CA GLU A 198 3.67 21.55 19.11
C GLU A 198 2.85 20.34 18.69
N MET A 199 1.52 20.43 18.65
CA MET A 199 0.68 19.34 18.18
C MET A 199 0.93 19.08 16.69
N GLU A 200 1.03 20.12 15.86
CA GLU A 200 1.34 19.99 14.43
C GLU A 200 2.71 19.30 14.22
N MET A 201 3.70 19.69 15.02
CA MET A 201 5.01 19.05 15.02
C MET A 201 4.92 17.55 15.37
N VAL A 202 4.06 17.15 16.31
CA VAL A 202 3.84 15.73 16.67
C VAL A 202 3.31 14.92 15.50
N VAL A 203 2.35 15.47 14.74
CA VAL A 203 1.79 14.79 13.56
C VAL A 203 2.88 14.57 12.51
N LYS A 204 3.69 15.58 12.21
CA LYS A 204 4.83 15.49 11.27
C LYS A 204 5.92 14.52 11.73
N LEU A 205 6.25 14.52 13.02
CA LEU A 205 7.21 13.58 13.61
C LEU A 205 6.70 12.14 13.53
N SER A 206 5.40 11.90 13.72
CA SER A 206 4.80 10.56 13.62
C SER A 206 5.00 9.95 12.22
N ALA A 207 4.84 10.75 11.17
CA ALA A 207 5.11 10.32 9.79
C ALA A 207 6.61 10.02 9.56
N SER A 208 7.48 10.87 10.08
CA SER A 208 8.94 10.68 10.01
C SER A 208 9.40 9.41 10.72
N GLU A 209 8.84 9.13 11.90
CA GLU A 209 9.08 7.88 12.64
C GLU A 209 8.59 6.65 11.87
N ALA A 210 7.40 6.73 11.25
CA ALA A 210 6.88 5.65 10.42
C ALA A 210 7.83 5.36 9.25
N GLN A 211 8.37 6.38 8.60
CA GLN A 211 9.36 6.21 7.54
C GLN A 211 10.63 5.51 8.04
N MET A 212 11.18 5.92 9.19
CA MET A 212 12.36 5.26 9.78
C MET A 212 12.11 3.78 10.12
N LYS A 213 10.94 3.47 10.68
CA LYS A 213 10.54 2.09 10.99
C LYS A 213 10.36 1.26 9.72
N ASN A 214 9.83 1.85 8.65
CA ASN A 214 9.69 1.20 7.35
C ASN A 214 11.05 0.88 6.71
N VAL A 215 12.00 1.82 6.74
CA VAL A 215 13.40 1.58 6.29
C VAL A 215 14.07 0.46 7.10
N SER A 216 13.80 0.39 8.40
CA SER A 216 14.32 -0.69 9.25
C SER A 216 13.71 -2.04 8.87
N LEU A 217 12.40 -2.07 8.60
CA LEU A 217 11.68 -3.27 8.17
C LEU A 217 12.17 -3.77 6.80
N SER A 218 12.38 -2.89 5.83
CA SER A 218 12.87 -3.27 4.49
C SER A 218 14.24 -3.95 4.56
N LYS A 219 15.17 -3.42 5.37
CA LYS A 219 16.49 -4.04 5.62
C LYS A 219 16.36 -5.45 6.21
N VAL A 220 15.43 -5.66 7.15
CA VAL A 220 15.19 -6.98 7.74
C VAL A 220 14.64 -7.96 6.70
N ILE A 221 13.71 -7.52 5.86
CA ILE A 221 13.14 -8.36 4.79
C ILE A 221 14.20 -8.70 3.74
N ALA A 222 15.01 -7.73 3.30
CA ALA A 222 16.10 -7.94 2.35
C ALA A 222 17.09 -8.99 2.87
N ALA A 223 17.54 -8.86 4.12
CA ALA A 223 18.46 -9.81 4.74
C ALA A 223 17.88 -11.24 4.80
N ARG A 224 16.57 -11.38 5.04
CA ARG A 224 15.88 -12.68 5.04
C ARG A 224 15.76 -13.26 3.63
N ALA A 225 15.49 -12.43 2.63
CA ALA A 225 15.40 -12.85 1.23
C ALA A 225 16.75 -13.39 0.72
N SER A 226 17.85 -12.67 0.97
CA SER A 226 19.20 -13.12 0.58
C SER A 226 19.59 -14.43 1.27
N ARG A 227 19.25 -14.62 2.55
CA ARG A 227 19.51 -15.90 3.27
C ARG A 227 18.75 -17.08 2.65
N ARG A 228 17.50 -16.88 2.23
CA ARG A 228 16.71 -17.95 1.57
C ARG A 228 17.29 -18.35 0.23
N GLN A 229 17.75 -17.39 -0.58
CA GLN A 229 18.43 -17.67 -1.85
C GLN A 229 19.72 -18.48 -1.64
N ASN A 230 20.54 -18.09 -0.66
CA ASN A 230 21.79 -18.81 -0.35
C ASN A 230 21.56 -20.26 0.13
N LEU A 231 20.52 -20.50 0.94
CA LEU A 231 20.14 -21.84 1.38
C LEU A 231 19.59 -22.70 0.24
N GLY A 232 18.81 -22.12 -0.67
CA GLY A 232 18.32 -22.80 -1.88
C GLY A 232 19.44 -23.24 -2.81
N LEU A 233 20.44 -22.37 -3.01
CA LEU A 233 21.64 -22.68 -3.78
C LEU A 233 22.43 -23.82 -3.12
N ALA A 234 22.71 -23.75 -1.81
CA ALA A 234 23.44 -24.78 -1.08
C ALA A 234 22.81 -26.19 -1.20
N ASN A 235 21.48 -26.28 -1.07
CA ASN A 235 20.76 -27.55 -1.23
C ASN A 235 20.79 -28.08 -2.67
N SER A 236 20.79 -27.20 -3.68
CA SER A 236 20.89 -27.61 -5.09
C SER A 236 22.29 -28.14 -5.46
N PHE A 237 23.35 -27.66 -4.80
CA PHE A 237 24.71 -28.17 -4.98
C PHE A 237 24.89 -29.57 -4.39
N ILE A 238 24.32 -29.82 -3.20
CA ILE A 238 24.36 -31.13 -2.54
C ILE A 238 23.58 -32.18 -3.37
N ALA A 239 22.42 -31.82 -3.92
CA ALA A 239 21.61 -32.73 -4.73
C ALA A 239 22.24 -33.11 -6.10
N LYS A 240 23.19 -32.31 -6.61
CA LYS A 240 23.93 -32.60 -7.85
C LYS A 240 25.24 -33.38 -7.64
N SER A 241 25.62 -33.62 -6.38
CA SER A 241 26.88 -34.29 -6.01
C SER A 241 26.69 -35.66 -5.34
N ALA A 242 25.47 -36.20 -5.38
CA ALA A 242 25.10 -37.56 -5.00
C ALA A 242 24.55 -38.33 -6.21
#